data_AF-A0A238XP24-F1
#
_entry.id   AF-A0A238XP24-F1
#
_cell.length_a   1.000
_cell.length_b   1.000
_cell.length_c   1.000
_cell.angle_alpha   90.00
_cell.angle_beta   90.00
_cell.angle_gamma   90.00
#
_symmetry.space_group_name_H-M   'P 1'
#
loop_
_entity.id
_entity.type
_entity.pdbx_description
1 polymer ?
#
loop_
_entity_poly.entity_id
_entity_poly.type
_entity_poly.pdbx_seq_one_letter_code
_entity_poly.pdbx_strand_id
1 'polypeptide(L)'
;MKKISFTLLLFSVLCFSQKRDAYFILDNSSDDYIILTNSRKITKETNINSIDYFSISLRKDYNEYLKQIEIEKKENPGIESLWGLGGGPKLNKLEFNVISKSKELISIDKFKNKWFVDYNWLYANSWKENNDNIVFKNLYFLIKVDYYQYKSFKVGRTLTIN
;
A
#
# COMPACT_ATOMS: atom_id res chain seq x y z
N MET A 1 -42.55 36.67 -25.32
CA MET A 1 -42.32 35.63 -24.28
C MET A 1 -41.27 34.64 -24.79
N LYS A 2 -40.03 34.70 -24.30
CA LYS A 2 -38.99 33.71 -24.57
C LYS A 2 -38.45 33.22 -23.22
N LYS A 3 -39.00 32.11 -22.72
CA LYS A 3 -38.41 31.34 -21.61
C LYS A 3 -37.45 30.33 -22.25
N ILE A 4 -36.24 30.78 -22.55
CA ILE A 4 -35.19 29.90 -23.07
C ILE A 4 -34.54 29.22 -21.87
N SER A 5 -34.93 27.95 -21.72
CA SER A 5 -34.21 26.83 -21.12
C SER A 5 -32.82 27.14 -20.53
N PHE A 6 -32.78 27.52 -19.25
CA PHE A 6 -31.55 27.61 -18.46
C PHE A 6 -31.30 26.34 -17.62
N THR A 7 -32.06 25.28 -17.87
CA THR A 7 -32.09 24.07 -17.03
C THR A 7 -31.09 22.98 -17.46
N LEU A 8 -30.51 23.06 -18.65
CA LEU A 8 -29.61 22.02 -19.18
C LEU A 8 -28.12 22.25 -18.91
N LEU A 9 -27.73 23.44 -18.45
CA LEU A 9 -26.31 23.77 -18.18
C LEU A 9 -25.86 23.41 -16.74
N LEU A 10 -26.80 23.05 -15.86
CA LEU A 10 -26.51 22.61 -14.49
C LEU A 10 -26.31 21.08 -14.36
N PHE A 11 -26.68 20.29 -15.37
CA PHE A 11 -26.56 18.83 -15.31
C PHE A 11 -25.16 18.32 -15.69
N SER A 12 -24.41 19.08 -16.48
CA SER A 12 -23.04 18.72 -16.90
C SER A 12 -21.99 18.85 -15.80
N VAL A 13 -22.31 19.52 -14.68
CA VAL A 13 -21.38 19.70 -13.55
C VAL A 13 -21.39 18.50 -12.59
N LEU A 14 -22.31 17.54 -12.74
CA LEU A 14 -22.48 16.43 -11.78
C LEU A 14 -21.71 15.14 -12.12
N CYS A 15 -21.01 15.09 -13.25
CA CYS A 15 -20.19 13.93 -13.62
C CYS A 15 -18.72 14.03 -13.19
N PHE A 16 -18.40 14.80 -12.14
CA PHE A 16 -17.17 14.56 -11.40
C PHE A 16 -17.31 13.20 -10.72
N SER A 17 -16.70 12.17 -11.31
CA SER A 17 -16.49 10.88 -10.67
C SER A 17 -15.95 11.12 -9.26
N GLN A 18 -16.81 11.00 -8.24
CA GLN A 18 -16.41 11.23 -6.86
C GLN A 18 -15.43 10.14 -6.47
N LYS A 19 -14.14 10.47 -6.50
CA LYS A 19 -13.07 9.54 -6.10
C LYS A 19 -13.37 9.01 -4.70
N ARG A 20 -13.44 7.69 -4.55
CA ARG A 20 -13.69 7.01 -3.26
C ARG A 20 -12.38 6.66 -2.58
N ASP A 21 -12.43 6.48 -1.26
CA ASP A 21 -11.30 5.95 -0.49
C ASP A 21 -11.16 4.45 -0.76
N ALA A 22 -9.93 4.00 -1.01
CA ALA A 22 -9.56 2.60 -1.21
C ALA A 22 -8.94 2.02 0.07
N TYR A 23 -9.23 0.75 0.34
CA TYR A 23 -8.80 0.04 1.54
C TYR A 23 -8.11 -1.26 1.17
N PHE A 24 -6.87 -1.43 1.61
CA PHE A 24 -6.11 -2.66 1.44
C PHE A 24 -5.93 -3.34 2.80
N ILE A 25 -6.30 -4.61 2.88
CA ILE A 25 -6.11 -5.41 4.10
C ILE A 25 -4.70 -5.99 4.07
N LEU A 26 -3.91 -5.67 5.09
CA LEU A 26 -2.58 -6.22 5.28
C LEU A 26 -2.70 -7.61 5.89
N ASP A 27 -2.60 -8.63 5.04
CA ASP A 27 -2.59 -10.03 5.45
C ASP A 27 -1.16 -10.61 5.38
N ASN A 28 -0.54 -10.78 6.55
CA ASN A 28 0.79 -11.41 6.65
C ASN A 28 0.79 -12.89 6.24
N SER A 29 -0.38 -13.53 6.21
CA SER A 29 -0.53 -14.92 5.79
C SER A 29 -0.77 -15.07 4.29
N SER A 30 -0.83 -13.98 3.51
CA SER A 30 -0.99 -14.04 2.06
C SER A 30 0.16 -14.79 1.39
N ASP A 31 -0.17 -15.75 0.54
CA ASP A 31 0.81 -16.47 -0.28
C ASP A 31 1.35 -15.62 -1.45
N ASP A 32 0.64 -14.56 -1.84
CA ASP A 32 0.98 -13.75 -3.01
C ASP A 32 2.06 -12.70 -2.70
N TYR A 33 2.04 -12.12 -1.50
CA TYR A 33 2.89 -11.00 -1.15
C TYR A 33 3.47 -11.08 0.27
N ILE A 34 4.52 -10.30 0.51
CA ILE A 34 5.16 -10.10 1.81
C ILE A 34 5.08 -8.61 2.15
N ILE A 35 4.69 -8.33 3.41
CA ILE A 35 4.67 -6.99 3.97
C ILE A 35 5.86 -6.83 4.92
N LEU A 36 6.61 -5.76 4.73
CA LEU A 36 7.68 -5.30 5.60
C LEU A 36 7.36 -3.90 6.10
N THR A 37 7.81 -3.58 7.31
CA THR A 37 7.75 -2.23 7.89
C THR A 37 9.16 -1.76 8.24
N ASN A 38 9.26 -0.57 8.83
CA ASN A 38 10.50 -0.03 9.38
C ASN A 38 11.22 -1.02 10.35
N SER A 39 10.50 -1.95 10.99
CA SER A 39 11.07 -2.95 11.90
C SER A 39 11.06 -4.39 11.35
N ARG A 40 11.01 -4.58 10.02
CA ARG A 40 10.93 -5.88 9.31
C ARG A 40 9.50 -6.42 9.19
N LYS A 41 9.32 -7.76 9.10
CA LYS A 41 8.00 -8.40 8.96
C LYS A 41 7.11 -8.05 10.15
N ILE A 42 5.82 -7.87 9.89
CA ILE A 42 4.84 -7.65 10.95
C ILE A 42 4.62 -8.98 11.70
N THR A 43 4.79 -8.95 13.01
CA THR A 43 4.60 -10.08 13.95
C THR A 43 3.60 -9.67 15.04
N LYS A 44 3.22 -10.62 15.91
CA LYS A 44 2.39 -10.33 17.09
C LYS A 44 3.04 -9.34 18.06
N GLU A 45 4.37 -9.28 18.06
CA GLU A 45 5.16 -8.39 18.93
C GLU A 45 5.41 -7.02 18.30
N THR A 46 5.03 -6.83 17.03
CA THR A 46 5.24 -5.56 16.35
C THR A 46 4.42 -4.47 17.03
N ASN A 47 5.11 -3.41 17.47
CA ASN A 47 4.43 -2.21 17.94
C ASN A 47 3.76 -1.51 16.75
N ILE A 48 2.48 -1.81 16.52
CA ILE A 48 1.70 -1.25 15.41
C ILE A 48 1.64 0.29 15.48
N ASN A 49 1.84 0.90 16.65
CA ASN A 49 1.85 2.35 16.79
C ASN A 49 3.14 3.00 16.25
N SER A 50 4.25 2.26 16.15
CA SER A 50 5.53 2.77 15.63
C SER A 50 5.71 2.57 14.13
N ILE A 51 4.73 1.99 13.43
CA ILE A 51 4.83 1.78 11.98
C ILE A 51 4.64 3.11 11.26
N ASP A 52 5.65 3.53 10.51
CA ASP A 52 5.65 4.77 9.72
C ASP A 52 5.83 4.49 8.23
N TYR A 53 6.07 3.23 7.87
CA TYR A 53 6.40 2.81 6.52
C TYR A 53 5.93 1.37 6.26
N PHE A 54 5.48 1.12 5.03
CA PHE A 54 5.19 -0.21 4.51
C PHE A 54 5.92 -0.46 3.20
N SER A 55 6.49 -1.65 3.04
CA SER A 55 7.00 -2.19 1.78
C SER A 55 6.24 -3.46 1.48
N ILE A 56 5.71 -3.57 0.26
CA ILE A 56 4.99 -4.76 -0.20
C ILE A 56 5.67 -5.30 -1.45
N SER A 57 6.07 -6.57 -1.42
CA SER A 57 6.69 -7.27 -2.55
C SER A 57 5.94 -8.56 -2.84
N LEU A 58 5.96 -8.99 -4.10
CA LEU A 58 5.56 -10.35 -4.44
C LEU A 58 6.42 -11.34 -3.67
N ARG A 59 5.79 -12.39 -3.13
CA ARG A 59 6.47 -13.39 -2.33
C ARG A 59 7.51 -14.15 -3.15
N LYS A 60 7.20 -14.42 -4.42
CA LYS A 60 8.13 -15.05 -5.37
C LYS A 60 9.41 -14.22 -5.50
N ASP A 61 9.28 -12.94 -5.85
CA ASP A 61 10.41 -12.02 -6.05
C ASP A 61 11.24 -11.87 -4.77
N TYR A 62 10.57 -11.78 -3.62
CA TYR A 62 11.25 -11.73 -2.32
C TYR A 62 12.05 -13.01 -2.03
N ASN A 63 11.49 -14.18 -2.33
CA ASN A 63 12.17 -15.45 -2.13
C ASN A 63 13.35 -15.62 -3.10
N GLU A 64 13.22 -15.17 -4.34
CA GLU A 64 14.33 -15.14 -5.31
C GLU A 64 15.44 -14.19 -4.83
N TYR A 65 15.09 -13.00 -4.35
CA TYR A 65 16.01 -12.06 -3.73
C TYR A 65 16.77 -12.68 -2.54
N LEU A 66 16.08 -13.39 -1.65
CA LEU A 66 16.73 -14.10 -0.53
C LEU A 66 17.71 -15.18 -1.00
N LYS A 67 17.37 -15.93 -2.06
CA LYS A 67 18.27 -16.93 -2.64
C LYS A 67 19.53 -16.27 -3.23
N GLN A 68 19.37 -15.15 -3.92
CA GLN A 68 20.50 -14.39 -4.47
C GLN A 68 21.42 -13.88 -3.36
N ILE A 69 20.85 -13.33 -2.28
CA ILE A 69 21.62 -12.97 -1.07
C ILE A 69 22.42 -14.16 -0.53
N GLU A 70 21.82 -15.34 -0.46
CA GLU A 70 22.49 -16.53 0.06
C GLU A 70 23.65 -16.97 -0.84
N ILE A 71 23.46 -16.95 -2.16
CA ILE A 71 24.50 -17.27 -3.15
C ILE A 71 25.65 -16.27 -3.03
N GLU A 72 25.37 -14.98 -3.04
CA GLU A 72 26.38 -13.93 -2.97
C GLU A 72 27.18 -13.98 -1.66
N LYS A 73 26.53 -14.30 -0.53
CA LYS A 73 27.22 -14.50 0.75
C LYS A 73 28.15 -15.71 0.74
N LYS A 74 27.78 -16.79 0.04
CA LYS A 74 28.64 -17.97 -0.12
C LYS A 74 29.83 -17.68 -1.01
N GLU A 75 29.62 -16.92 -2.08
CA GLU A 75 30.68 -16.56 -3.03
C GLU A 75 31.62 -15.47 -2.48
N ASN A 76 31.11 -14.59 -1.62
CA ASN A 76 31.87 -13.46 -1.05
C ASN A 76 31.71 -13.37 0.48
N PRO A 77 32.26 -14.33 1.25
CA PRO A 77 32.07 -14.42 2.70
C PRO A 77 32.65 -13.26 3.53
N GLY A 78 33.32 -12.27 2.89
CA GLY A 78 33.87 -11.07 3.53
C GLY A 78 33.20 -9.75 3.17
N ILE A 79 32.19 -9.74 2.29
CA ILE A 79 31.49 -8.51 1.89
C ILE A 79 30.21 -8.38 2.73
N GLU A 80 30.35 -7.97 3.99
CA GLU A 80 29.20 -7.63 4.83
C GLU A 80 28.53 -6.29 4.42
N SER A 81 29.20 -5.44 3.61
CA SER A 81 28.88 -4.02 3.53
C SER A 81 28.23 -3.49 2.23
N LEU A 82 28.20 -4.22 1.11
CA LEU A 82 27.57 -3.70 -0.13
C LEU A 82 26.04 -3.66 -0.07
N TRP A 83 25.43 -4.51 0.77
CA TRP A 83 23.98 -4.58 1.00
C TRP A 83 23.40 -3.29 1.62
N GLY A 84 24.17 -2.64 2.49
CA GLY A 84 23.81 -1.36 3.12
C GLY A 84 24.15 -0.13 2.26
N LEU A 85 24.99 -0.30 1.24
CA LEU A 85 25.45 0.76 0.33
C LEU A 85 24.70 0.78 -1.01
N GLY A 86 23.66 -0.04 -1.16
CA GLY A 86 22.80 -0.08 -2.36
C GLY A 86 23.37 -0.88 -3.54
N GLY A 87 24.40 -1.72 -3.32
CA GLY A 87 25.04 -2.52 -4.37
C GLY A 87 24.50 -3.94 -4.54
N GLY A 88 23.59 -4.39 -3.68
CA GLY A 88 22.98 -5.73 -3.77
C GLY A 88 21.85 -5.83 -4.82
N PRO A 89 21.37 -7.05 -5.13
CA PRO A 89 20.23 -7.30 -5.99
C PRO A 89 19.03 -6.44 -5.62
N LYS A 90 18.35 -5.93 -6.63
CA LYS A 90 17.18 -5.06 -6.45
C LYS A 90 15.93 -5.91 -6.29
N LEU A 91 15.15 -5.61 -5.26
CA LEU A 91 13.85 -6.21 -5.03
C LEU A 91 12.76 -5.28 -5.56
N ASN A 92 11.92 -5.76 -6.47
CA ASN A 92 10.71 -5.07 -6.86
C ASN A 92 9.75 -4.98 -5.67
N LYS A 93 9.44 -3.76 -5.26
CA LYS A 93 8.58 -3.49 -4.11
C LYS A 93 7.79 -2.21 -4.30
N LEU A 94 6.60 -2.21 -3.69
CA LEU A 94 5.77 -1.02 -3.54
C LEU A 94 6.05 -0.42 -2.16
N GLU A 95 6.46 0.84 -2.12
CA GLU A 95 6.86 1.51 -0.88
C GLU A 95 5.89 2.61 -0.49
N PHE A 96 5.43 2.62 0.76
CA PHE A 96 4.36 3.49 1.22
C PHE A 96 4.73 4.15 2.55
N ASN A 97 4.85 5.46 2.54
CA ASN A 97 4.98 6.24 3.78
C ASN A 97 3.62 6.40 4.45
N VAL A 98 3.56 6.28 5.77
CA VAL A 98 2.35 6.56 6.55
C VAL A 98 2.18 8.07 6.66
N ILE A 99 1.15 8.62 6.00
CA ILE A 99 0.79 10.04 6.10
C ILE A 99 0.09 10.32 7.43
N SER A 100 -0.79 9.40 7.83
CA SER A 100 -1.58 9.58 9.05
C SER A 100 -1.97 8.24 9.63
N LYS A 101 -1.71 8.08 10.93
CA LYS A 101 -2.20 6.96 11.72
C LYS A 101 -3.61 7.32 12.17
N SER A 102 -4.61 6.57 11.70
CA SER A 102 -5.95 6.71 12.27
C SER A 102 -5.93 6.18 13.71
N LYS A 103 -6.45 6.96 14.66
CA LYS A 103 -6.77 6.48 16.02
C LYS A 103 -8.00 5.56 16.01
N GLU A 104 -8.78 5.56 14.93
CA GLU A 104 -10.02 4.80 14.86
C GLU A 104 -9.77 3.34 14.51
N LEU A 105 -10.21 2.46 15.40
CA LEU A 105 -10.37 1.04 15.17
C LEU A 105 -11.59 0.86 14.27
N ILE A 106 -11.39 0.34 13.07
CA ILE A 106 -12.46 0.00 12.15
C ILE A 106 -12.95 -1.40 12.52
N SER A 107 -14.18 -1.46 13.02
CA SER A 107 -14.85 -2.73 13.26
C SER A 107 -15.34 -3.33 11.94
N ILE A 108 -15.35 -4.67 11.86
CA ILE A 108 -15.66 -5.43 10.64
C ILE A 108 -17.06 -5.14 10.07
N ASP A 109 -18.02 -4.78 10.92
CA ASP A 109 -19.37 -4.36 10.53
C ASP A 109 -19.36 -3.08 9.68
N LYS A 110 -18.37 -2.20 9.90
CA LYS A 110 -18.18 -0.96 9.11
C LYS A 110 -17.58 -1.20 7.73
N PHE A 111 -17.25 -2.45 7.38
CA PHE A 111 -16.63 -2.80 6.09
C PHE A 111 -17.63 -2.77 4.93
N LYS A 112 -18.94 -2.97 5.18
CA LYS A 112 -19.96 -3.18 4.12
C LYS A 112 -20.02 -2.09 3.05
N ASN A 113 -19.57 -0.88 3.33
CA ASN A 113 -19.59 0.26 2.41
C ASN A 113 -18.19 0.76 2.01
N LYS A 114 -17.14 -0.03 2.27
CA LYS A 114 -15.76 0.31 1.95
C LYS A 114 -15.32 -0.35 0.65
N TRP A 115 -14.54 0.39 -0.14
CA TRP A 115 -13.97 -0.14 -1.36
C TRP A 115 -12.66 -0.86 -1.04
N PHE A 116 -12.73 -2.18 -0.96
CA PHE A 116 -11.55 -3.01 -0.78
C PHE A 116 -10.86 -3.27 -2.12
N VAL A 117 -9.53 -3.25 -2.07
CA VAL A 117 -8.66 -3.48 -3.21
C VAL A 117 -7.67 -4.59 -2.87
N ASP A 118 -7.13 -5.24 -3.91
CA ASP A 118 -6.14 -6.29 -3.78
C ASP A 118 -4.73 -5.80 -4.19
N TYR A 119 -3.75 -6.71 -4.18
CA TYR A 119 -2.37 -6.39 -4.54
C TYR A 119 -2.23 -5.96 -6.00
N ASN A 120 -2.93 -6.63 -6.93
CA ASN A 120 -2.87 -6.31 -8.35
C ASN A 120 -3.39 -4.89 -8.61
N TRP A 121 -4.48 -4.53 -7.94
CA TRP A 121 -5.01 -3.18 -7.98
C TRP A 121 -4.03 -2.18 -7.36
N LEU A 122 -3.43 -2.49 -6.21
CA LEU A 122 -2.40 -1.64 -5.62
C LEU A 122 -1.28 -1.38 -6.60
N TYR A 123 -0.69 -2.44 -7.16
CA TYR A 123 0.41 -2.36 -8.12
C TYR A 123 0.04 -1.52 -9.36
N ALA A 124 -1.17 -1.67 -9.90
CA ALA A 124 -1.60 -0.90 -11.07
C ALA A 124 -1.90 0.58 -10.79
N ASN A 125 -2.20 0.95 -9.53
CA ASN A 125 -2.77 2.26 -9.21
C ASN A 125 -2.00 3.09 -8.17
N SER A 126 -1.08 2.52 -7.39
CA SER A 126 -0.46 3.19 -6.24
C SER A 126 0.72 4.12 -6.56
N TRP A 127 1.39 3.92 -7.70
CA TRP A 127 2.61 4.64 -8.11
C TRP A 127 2.35 5.96 -8.85
N LYS A 128 1.09 6.34 -8.99
CA LYS A 128 0.64 7.45 -9.83
C LYS A 128 0.67 8.79 -9.09
N GLU A 129 1.75 9.11 -8.37
CA GLU A 129 1.83 10.31 -7.52
C GLU A 129 1.53 11.62 -8.29
N ASN A 130 1.91 11.68 -9.58
CA ASN A 130 1.72 12.82 -10.49
C ASN A 130 0.72 12.57 -11.64
N ASN A 131 -0.21 11.62 -11.52
CA ASN A 131 -1.19 11.35 -12.57
C ASN A 131 -2.55 12.01 -12.25
N ASP A 132 -3.09 12.81 -13.17
CA ASP A 132 -4.41 13.42 -12.96
C ASP A 132 -5.56 12.36 -12.99
N ASN A 133 -5.31 11.21 -13.62
CA ASN A 133 -6.25 10.10 -13.78
C ASN A 133 -6.30 9.14 -12.57
N ILE A 134 -5.97 9.60 -11.36
CA ILE A 134 -6.07 8.77 -10.16
C ILE A 134 -7.53 8.39 -9.91
N VAL A 135 -7.77 7.09 -9.71
CA VAL A 135 -9.12 6.50 -9.53
C VAL A 135 -9.61 6.51 -8.07
N PHE A 136 -8.80 6.97 -7.11
CA PHE A 136 -9.13 6.95 -5.68
C PHE A 136 -8.74 8.27 -4.97
N LYS A 137 -9.41 8.59 -3.86
CA LYS A 137 -9.12 9.80 -3.08
C LYS A 137 -7.95 9.58 -2.12
N ASN A 138 -8.11 8.65 -1.20
CA ASN A 138 -7.07 8.21 -0.26
C ASN A 138 -6.91 6.69 -0.31
N LEU A 139 -5.72 6.21 0.03
CA LEU A 139 -5.44 4.80 0.24
C LEU A 139 -5.21 4.54 1.72
N TYR A 140 -5.88 3.52 2.25
CA TYR A 140 -5.77 3.09 3.63
C TYR A 140 -5.29 1.65 3.71
N PHE A 141 -4.28 1.41 4.54
CA PHE A 141 -3.83 0.07 4.90
C PHE A 141 -4.46 -0.34 6.23
N LEU A 142 -5.01 -1.54 6.29
CA LEU A 142 -5.71 -2.06 7.45
C LEU A 142 -4.92 -3.23 8.06
N ILE A 143 -4.44 -3.05 9.29
CA ILE A 143 -3.80 -4.11 10.08
C ILE A 143 -4.80 -4.65 11.07
N LYS A 144 -4.98 -5.97 11.09
CA LYS A 144 -5.80 -6.65 12.09
C LYS A 144 -5.13 -6.53 13.47
N VAL A 145 -5.86 -6.01 14.46
CA VAL A 145 -5.37 -5.90 15.85
C VAL A 145 -6.04 -6.90 16.79
N ASP A 146 -7.29 -7.26 16.49
CA ASP A 146 -8.02 -8.33 17.17
C ASP A 146 -8.98 -9.04 16.20
N TYR A 147 -9.88 -9.90 16.70
CA TYR A 147 -10.80 -10.64 15.83
C TYR A 147 -11.75 -9.75 15.02
N TYR A 148 -12.20 -8.62 15.57
CA TYR A 148 -13.24 -7.76 15.01
C TYR A 148 -12.74 -6.40 14.55
N GLN A 149 -11.50 -6.03 14.86
CA GLN A 149 -10.99 -4.68 14.72
C GLN A 149 -9.72 -4.63 13.88
N TYR A 150 -9.68 -3.58 13.07
CA TYR A 150 -8.54 -3.22 12.25
C TYR A 150 -8.09 -1.82 12.59
N LYS A 151 -6.78 -1.63 12.67
CA LYS A 151 -6.19 -0.31 12.71
C LYS A 151 -5.89 0.16 11.30
N SER A 152 -6.28 1.41 11.02
CA SER A 152 -6.15 2.02 9.69
C SER A 152 -4.98 2.99 9.61
N PHE A 153 -4.27 2.93 8.49
CA PHE A 153 -3.14 3.80 8.17
C PHE A 153 -3.41 4.46 6.84
N LYS A 154 -3.55 5.79 6.82
CA LYS A 154 -3.54 6.53 5.56
C LYS A 154 -2.11 6.53 5.05
N VAL A 155 -1.91 6.01 3.84
CA VAL A 155 -0.58 5.92 3.23
C VAL A 155 -0.45 6.91 2.07
N GLY A 156 0.77 7.35 1.83
CA GLY A 156 1.17 8.12 0.67
C GLY A 156 1.28 7.28 -0.57
N ARG A 157 1.36 7.95 -1.72
CA ARG A 157 1.56 7.31 -3.01
C ARG A 157 3.05 6.93 -3.13
N THR A 158 3.34 5.92 -3.93
CA THR A 158 4.71 5.37 -4.03
C THR A 158 5.50 6.01 -5.16
N LEU A 159 6.82 6.12 -4.98
CA LEU A 159 7.80 6.18 -6.05
C LEU A 159 8.33 4.76 -6.22
N THR A 160 8.01 4.09 -7.33
CA THR A 160 8.62 2.79 -7.62
C THR A 160 10.12 2.96 -7.77
N ILE A 161 10.92 2.26 -6.97
CA ILE A 161 12.37 2.20 -7.14
C ILE A 161 12.70 0.91 -7.91
N ASN A 162 12.97 1.04 -9.20
CA ASN A 162 13.51 -0.03 -10.06
C ASN A 162 15.05 -0.14 -9.94
#